data_AF-A0A4Y9JD36-F1
#
_entry.id   AF-A0A4Y9JD36-F1
#
_cell.length_a   1.000
_cell.length_b   1.000
_cell.length_c   1.000
_cell.angle_alpha   90.00
_cell.angle_beta   90.00
_cell.angle_gamma   90.00
#
_symmetry.space_group_name_H-M   'P 1'
#
loop_
_entity.id
_entity.type
_entity.pdbx_description
1 polymer ?
#
loop_
_entity_poly.entity_id
_entity_poly.type
_entity_poly.pdbx_seq_one_letter_code
_entity_poly.pdbx_strand_id
1 'polypeptide(L)'
;MKTLQEIKKDLSALKEQNFVDIAHCQSEIEKSDTKIAVARQKLLKAQEDVDAKAYNEAKDELWTAQNTKEMLVEQLNKLTQEPLMPINEYRQLVKEVHEQHKKTQRGFFTEAKSVLPKLENIREKARAEYEDCSEVLKILKVIISKDREEYTKTEIGHVDSDLLNMEPHTDKYFPLTFDRIKEIMHQGVSL
;
A
#
# COMPACT_ATOMS: atom_id res chain seq x y z
N MET A 1 13.14 5.83 14.53
CA MET A 1 12.23 6.08 13.40
C MET A 1 11.05 5.15 13.55
N LYS A 2 9.82 5.66 13.51
CA LYS A 2 8.60 4.85 13.66
C LYS A 2 8.45 3.86 12.49
N THR A 3 7.77 2.76 12.72
CA THR A 3 7.33 1.82 11.69
C THR A 3 6.10 2.34 10.97
N LEU A 4 5.77 1.80 9.78
CA LEU A 4 4.53 2.15 9.07
C LEU A 4 3.28 1.81 9.89
N GLN A 5 3.32 0.74 10.69
CA GLN A 5 2.20 0.36 11.57
C GLN A 5 1.99 1.39 12.69
N GLU A 6 3.08 1.87 13.31
CA GLU A 6 3.03 2.91 14.33
C GLU A 6 2.54 4.24 13.75
N ILE A 7 3.07 4.67 12.60
CA ILE A 7 2.62 5.89 11.92
C ILE A 7 1.12 5.80 11.58
N LYS A 8 0.66 4.66 11.07
CA LYS A 8 -0.76 4.44 10.76
C LYS A 8 -1.61 4.52 12.03
N LYS A 9 -1.16 3.92 13.13
CA LYS A 9 -1.88 3.95 14.42
C LYS A 9 -2.04 5.38 14.92
N ASP A 10 -0.98 6.18 14.89
CA ASP A 10 -1.01 7.56 15.36
C ASP A 10 -1.93 8.43 14.51
N LEU A 11 -1.87 8.29 13.19
CA LEU A 11 -2.76 9.03 12.27
C LEU A 11 -4.23 8.61 12.42
N SER A 12 -4.50 7.32 12.66
CA SER A 12 -5.85 6.85 12.98
C SER A 12 -6.37 7.45 14.28
N ALA A 13 -5.54 7.48 15.33
CA ALA A 13 -5.93 8.07 16.61
C ALA A 13 -6.24 9.58 16.48
N LEU A 14 -5.42 10.33 15.73
CA LEU A 14 -5.66 11.75 15.46
C LEU A 14 -7.00 11.97 14.72
N LYS A 15 -7.29 11.13 13.72
CA LYS A 15 -8.54 11.17 12.98
C LYS A 15 -9.75 10.83 13.85
N GLU A 16 -9.65 9.78 14.66
CA GLU A 16 -10.71 9.36 15.57
C GLU A 16 -11.01 10.43 16.61
N GLN A 17 -9.98 11.03 17.20
CA GLN A 17 -10.14 12.13 18.15
C GLN A 17 -10.86 13.32 17.51
N ASN A 18 -10.49 13.71 16.29
CA ASN A 18 -11.18 14.81 15.59
C ASN A 18 -12.68 14.53 15.39
N PHE A 19 -13.06 13.28 15.10
CA PHE A 19 -14.48 12.92 15.01
C PHE A 19 -15.21 12.98 16.36
N VAL A 20 -14.55 12.55 17.43
CA VAL A 20 -15.10 12.67 18.79
C VAL A 20 -15.32 14.14 19.15
N ASP A 21 -14.35 15.01 18.87
CA ASP A 21 -14.42 16.44 19.20
C ASP A 21 -15.50 17.16 18.37
N ILE A 22 -15.65 16.81 17.09
CA ILE A 22 -16.73 17.29 16.22
C ILE A 22 -18.10 16.89 16.79
N ALA A 23 -18.29 15.61 17.12
CA ALA A 23 -19.55 15.10 17.66
C ALA A 23 -19.89 15.76 19.01
N HIS A 24 -18.88 15.99 19.85
CA HIS A 24 -19.05 16.72 21.11
C HIS A 24 -19.51 18.16 20.86
N CYS A 25 -18.84 18.91 19.97
CA CYS A 25 -19.24 20.27 19.64
C CYS A 25 -20.68 20.34 19.09
N GLN A 26 -21.06 19.43 18.20
CA GLN A 26 -22.41 19.34 17.66
C GLN A 26 -23.45 19.12 18.77
N SER A 27 -23.19 18.18 19.68
CA SER A 27 -24.09 17.92 20.80
C SER A 27 -24.22 19.12 21.75
N GLU A 28 -23.12 19.82 22.05
CA GLU A 28 -23.16 21.02 22.90
C GLU A 28 -23.84 22.22 22.21
N ILE A 29 -23.78 22.32 20.89
CA ILE A 29 -24.54 23.30 20.10
C ILE A 29 -26.04 23.04 20.24
N GLU A 30 -26.50 21.80 20.10
CA GLU A 30 -27.92 21.43 20.27
C GLU A 30 -28.44 21.73 21.68
N LYS A 31 -27.62 21.45 22.71
CA LYS A 31 -27.93 21.83 24.10
C LYS A 31 -28.04 23.34 24.27
N SER A 32 -27.13 24.09 23.64
CA SER A 32 -27.17 25.56 23.68
C SER A 32 -28.41 26.11 22.96
N ASP A 33 -28.81 25.52 21.83
CA ASP A 33 -30.05 25.86 21.14
C ASP A 33 -31.30 25.61 22.00
N THR A 34 -31.32 24.51 22.74
CA THR A 34 -32.38 24.23 23.71
C THR A 34 -32.43 25.28 24.82
N LYS A 35 -31.27 25.65 25.39
CA LYS A 35 -31.17 26.72 26.41
C LYS A 35 -31.63 28.07 25.88
N ILE A 36 -31.26 28.42 24.64
CA ILE A 36 -31.71 29.65 23.97
C ILE A 36 -33.23 29.66 23.84
N ALA A 37 -33.85 28.55 23.42
CA ALA A 37 -35.30 28.44 23.30
C ALA A 37 -36.00 28.62 24.66
N VAL A 38 -35.49 27.96 25.71
CA VAL A 38 -36.03 28.08 27.08
C VAL A 38 -35.88 29.50 27.63
N ALA A 39 -34.70 30.12 27.49
CA ALA A 39 -34.46 31.48 27.97
C ALA A 39 -35.36 32.50 27.25
N ARG A 40 -35.61 32.32 25.95
CA ARG A 40 -36.58 33.14 25.19
C ARG A 40 -38.01 32.99 25.73
N GLN A 41 -38.44 31.78 26.08
CA GLN A 41 -39.76 31.57 26.68
C GLN A 41 -39.85 32.22 28.07
N LYS A 42 -38.81 32.10 28.90
CA LYS A 42 -38.75 32.77 30.21
C LYS A 42 -38.81 34.29 30.07
N LEU A 43 -38.10 34.86 29.09
CA LEU A 43 -38.14 36.30 28.80
C LEU A 43 -39.56 36.78 28.47
N LEU A 44 -40.27 36.07 27.58
CA LEU A 44 -41.65 36.40 27.22
C LEU A 44 -42.57 36.35 28.43
N LYS A 45 -42.47 35.28 29.23
CA LYS A 45 -43.29 35.13 30.43
C LYS A 45 -43.02 36.22 31.47
N ALA A 46 -41.75 36.56 31.72
CA ALA A 46 -41.39 37.63 32.64
C ALA A 46 -41.87 39.01 32.15
N GLN A 47 -41.94 39.24 30.82
CA GLN A 47 -42.55 40.44 30.27
C GLN A 47 -44.06 40.48 30.51
N GLU A 48 -44.76 39.37 30.30
CA GLU A 48 -46.21 39.25 30.56
C GLU A 48 -46.54 39.47 32.04
N ASP A 49 -45.73 38.88 32.93
CA ASP A 49 -45.88 38.97 34.39
C ASP A 49 -45.36 40.31 34.96
N VAL A 50 -44.72 41.15 34.14
CA VAL A 50 -44.04 42.41 34.53
C VAL A 50 -43.02 42.18 35.66
N ASP A 51 -42.35 41.02 35.64
CA ASP A 51 -41.33 40.64 36.63
C ASP A 51 -39.93 41.04 36.13
N ALA A 52 -39.45 42.19 36.60
CA ALA A 52 -38.14 42.70 36.22
C ALA A 52 -36.97 41.81 36.64
N LYS A 53 -37.11 41.03 37.73
CA LYS A 53 -36.04 40.15 38.21
C LYS A 53 -35.93 38.94 37.31
N ALA A 54 -37.05 38.25 37.08
CA ALA A 54 -37.10 37.10 36.19
C ALA A 54 -36.70 37.47 34.75
N TYR A 55 -37.03 38.69 34.31
CA TYR A 55 -36.63 39.21 33.00
C TYR A 55 -35.11 39.33 32.87
N ASN A 56 -34.44 39.92 33.85
CA ASN A 56 -32.99 40.07 33.82
C ASN A 56 -32.28 38.72 33.89
N GLU A 57 -32.74 37.79 34.73
CA GLU A 57 -32.20 36.43 34.81
C GLU A 57 -32.31 35.71 33.46
N ALA A 58 -33.47 35.77 32.80
CA ALA A 58 -33.68 35.15 31.51
C ALA A 58 -32.85 35.79 30.38
N LYS A 59 -32.56 37.11 30.48
CA LYS A 59 -31.67 37.82 29.56
C LYS A 59 -30.22 37.35 29.70
N ASP A 60 -29.74 37.19 30.93
CA ASP A 60 -28.38 36.73 31.21
C ASP A 60 -28.19 35.26 30.79
N GLU A 61 -29.20 34.41 31.04
CA GLU A 61 -29.23 33.03 30.53
C GLU A 61 -29.16 33.00 29.00
N LEU A 62 -29.96 33.83 28.32
CA LEU A 62 -29.97 33.92 26.86
C LEU A 62 -28.60 34.34 26.33
N TRP A 63 -28.02 35.42 26.87
CA TRP A 63 -26.72 35.93 26.47
C TRP A 63 -25.63 34.87 26.64
N THR A 64 -25.62 34.18 27.78
CA THR A 64 -24.66 33.11 28.07
C THR A 64 -24.80 31.96 27.06
N ALA A 65 -26.03 31.52 26.78
CA ALA A 65 -26.28 30.42 25.85
C ALA A 65 -25.91 30.77 24.40
N GLN A 66 -26.18 32.01 23.96
CA GLN A 66 -25.82 32.50 22.62
C GLN A 66 -24.30 32.54 22.43
N ASN A 67 -23.57 33.14 23.37
CA ASN A 67 -22.10 33.21 23.28
C ASN A 67 -21.45 31.83 23.37
N THR A 68 -22.01 30.93 24.19
CA THR A 68 -21.53 29.55 24.25
C THR A 68 -21.70 28.87 22.89
N LYS A 69 -22.86 29.05 22.24
CA LYS A 69 -23.10 28.52 20.89
C LYS A 69 -22.11 29.10 19.87
N GLU A 70 -21.88 30.41 19.87
CA GLU A 70 -20.94 31.05 18.93
C GLU A 70 -19.53 30.47 19.07
N MET A 71 -19.04 30.36 20.30
CA MET A 71 -17.73 29.73 20.59
C MET A 71 -17.65 28.29 20.08
N LEU A 72 -18.71 27.49 20.29
CA LEU A 72 -18.75 26.10 19.83
C LEU A 72 -18.83 25.99 18.30
N VAL A 73 -19.54 26.90 17.63
CA VAL A 73 -19.61 26.95 16.16
C VAL A 73 -18.25 27.33 15.58
N GLU A 74 -17.53 28.28 16.17
CA GLU A 74 -16.16 28.61 15.76
C GLU A 74 -15.22 27.42 15.94
N GLN A 75 -15.31 26.71 17.07
CA GLN A 75 -14.51 25.51 17.31
C GLN A 75 -14.84 24.40 16.32
N LEU A 76 -16.12 24.17 16.02
CA LEU A 76 -16.56 23.21 15.00
C LEU A 76 -16.02 23.57 13.62
N ASN A 77 -16.02 24.86 13.26
CA ASN A 77 -15.41 25.32 12.01
C ASN A 77 -13.91 25.02 11.97
N LYS A 78 -13.17 25.24 13.06
CA LYS A 78 -11.75 24.87 13.11
C LYS A 78 -11.53 23.38 12.92
N LEU A 79 -12.26 22.54 13.67
CA LEU A 79 -12.15 21.07 13.59
C LEU A 79 -12.52 20.49 12.22
N THR A 80 -13.35 21.20 11.44
CA THR A 80 -13.82 20.74 10.12
C THR A 80 -13.04 21.33 8.95
N GLN A 81 -12.49 22.53 9.09
CA GLN A 81 -11.85 23.27 7.99
C GLN A 81 -10.33 23.36 8.11
N GLU A 82 -9.78 23.34 9.33
CA GLU A 82 -8.33 23.47 9.54
C GLU A 82 -7.64 22.10 9.45
N PRO A 83 -6.40 22.05 8.92
CA PRO A 83 -5.60 20.84 8.94
C PRO A 83 -5.37 20.33 10.38
N LEU A 84 -5.49 19.02 10.59
CA LEU A 84 -5.25 18.38 11.90
C LEU A 84 -3.80 18.45 12.36
N MET A 85 -2.89 18.91 11.50
CA MET A 85 -1.48 19.07 11.85
C MET A 85 -0.80 20.16 11.01
N PRO A 86 0.27 20.77 11.53
CA PRO A 86 1.09 21.72 10.79
C PRO A 86 1.75 21.11 9.55
N ILE A 87 1.95 21.94 8.51
CA ILE A 87 2.53 21.50 7.23
C ILE A 87 3.94 20.90 7.38
N ASN A 88 4.73 21.37 8.34
CA ASN A 88 6.08 20.85 8.58
C ASN A 88 6.06 19.42 9.12
N GLU A 89 5.16 19.14 10.07
CA GLU A 89 4.98 17.80 10.63
C GLU A 89 4.41 16.84 9.57
N TYR A 90 3.44 17.30 8.78
CA TYR A 90 2.91 16.54 7.65
C TYR A 90 4.03 16.13 6.68
N ARG A 91 4.87 17.09 6.24
CA ARG A 91 5.98 16.83 5.32
C ARG A 91 7.02 15.89 5.92
N GLN A 92 7.28 15.99 7.22
CA GLN A 92 8.18 15.08 7.91
C GLN A 92 7.62 13.65 7.92
N LEU A 93 6.34 13.45 8.25
CA LEU A 93 5.71 12.14 8.21
C LEU A 93 5.73 11.52 6.80
N VAL A 94 5.51 12.31 5.76
CA VAL A 94 5.62 11.83 4.37
C VAL A 94 7.04 11.30 4.08
N LYS A 95 8.08 12.02 4.51
CA LYS A 95 9.47 11.55 4.37
C LYS A 95 9.70 10.26 5.14
N GLU A 96 9.24 10.18 6.38
CA GLU A 96 9.38 8.98 7.21
C GLU A 96 8.69 7.76 6.59
N VAL A 97 7.49 7.92 6.02
CA VAL A 97 6.78 6.86 5.30
C VAL A 97 7.59 6.37 4.10
N HIS A 98 8.12 7.29 3.29
CA HIS A 98 8.93 6.92 2.12
C HIS A 98 10.25 6.23 2.50
N GLU A 99 10.92 6.72 3.53
CA GLU A 99 12.16 6.12 4.01
C GLU A 99 11.93 4.70 4.53
N GLN A 100 10.83 4.45 5.26
CA GLN A 100 10.50 3.09 5.67
C GLN A 100 10.18 2.19 4.50
N HIS A 101 9.39 2.67 3.54
CA HIS A 101 9.11 1.91 2.33
C HIS A 101 10.41 1.53 1.60
N LYS A 102 11.31 2.50 1.38
CA LYS A 102 12.62 2.25 0.75
C LYS A 102 13.44 1.23 1.53
N LYS A 103 13.49 1.34 2.86
CA LYS A 103 14.22 0.40 3.71
C LYS A 103 13.67 -1.02 3.59
N THR A 104 12.35 -1.19 3.68
CA THR A 104 11.69 -2.50 3.54
C THR A 104 11.91 -3.09 2.15
N GLN A 105 11.75 -2.30 1.08
CA GLN A 105 11.98 -2.74 -0.29
C GLN A 105 13.42 -3.19 -0.51
N ARG A 106 14.42 -2.43 -0.02
CA ARG A 106 15.83 -2.84 -0.07
C ARG A 106 16.07 -4.16 0.66
N GLY A 107 15.35 -4.41 1.75
CA GLY A 107 15.37 -5.71 2.44
C GLY A 107 14.95 -6.86 1.51
N PHE A 108 13.78 -6.73 0.87
CA PHE A 108 13.29 -7.73 -0.08
C PHE A 108 14.22 -7.93 -1.28
N PHE A 109 14.78 -6.85 -1.85
CA PHE A 109 15.76 -6.96 -2.93
C PHE A 109 17.03 -7.68 -2.49
N THR A 110 17.51 -7.43 -1.27
CA THR A 110 18.68 -8.11 -0.71
C THR A 110 18.42 -9.60 -0.54
N GLU A 111 17.24 -9.96 -0.03
CA GLU A 111 16.80 -11.35 0.12
C GLU A 111 16.71 -12.05 -1.24
N ALA A 112 16.03 -11.45 -2.21
CA ALA A 112 15.93 -12.01 -3.56
C ALA A 112 17.30 -12.16 -4.24
N LYS A 113 18.20 -11.17 -4.07
CA LYS A 113 19.56 -11.23 -4.60
C LYS A 113 20.37 -12.39 -4.00
N SER A 114 20.12 -12.75 -2.75
CA SER A 114 20.80 -13.87 -2.09
C SER A 114 20.52 -15.23 -2.73
N VAL A 115 19.42 -15.36 -3.48
CA VAL A 115 19.04 -16.60 -4.19
C VAL A 115 19.70 -16.70 -5.56
N LEU A 116 20.10 -15.59 -6.17
CA LEU A 116 20.68 -15.56 -7.51
C LEU A 116 21.88 -16.50 -7.69
N PRO A 117 22.85 -16.59 -6.77
CA PRO A 117 23.98 -17.51 -6.94
C PRO A 117 23.56 -18.98 -7.02
N LYS A 118 22.52 -19.38 -6.29
CA LYS A 118 21.99 -20.75 -6.34
C LYS A 118 21.34 -21.03 -7.69
N LEU A 119 20.55 -20.08 -8.19
CA LEU A 119 19.93 -20.18 -9.50
C LEU A 119 20.98 -20.19 -10.63
N GLU A 120 22.05 -19.41 -10.50
CA GLU A 120 23.16 -19.39 -11.46
C GLU A 120 23.86 -20.75 -11.49
N ASN A 121 24.09 -21.39 -10.34
CA ASN A 121 24.64 -22.75 -10.28
C ASN A 121 23.73 -23.77 -10.98
N ILE A 122 22.41 -23.70 -10.77
CA ILE A 122 21.45 -24.60 -11.44
C ILE A 122 21.47 -24.37 -12.95
N ARG A 123 21.53 -23.11 -13.40
CA ARG A 123 21.65 -22.78 -14.82
C ARG A 123 22.89 -23.40 -15.45
N GLU A 124 24.06 -23.24 -14.83
CA GLU A 124 25.30 -23.79 -15.38
C GLU A 124 25.24 -25.32 -15.48
N LYS A 125 24.64 -25.99 -14.49
CA LYS A 125 24.41 -27.45 -14.55
C LYS A 125 23.48 -27.87 -15.68
N ALA A 126 22.34 -27.20 -15.82
CA ALA A 126 21.39 -27.48 -16.89
C ALA A 126 22.01 -27.24 -18.27
N ARG A 127 22.83 -26.20 -18.39
CA ARG A 127 23.57 -25.91 -19.62
C ARG A 127 24.60 -26.99 -19.94
N ALA A 128 25.38 -27.43 -18.96
CA ALA A 128 26.36 -28.50 -19.16
C ALA A 128 25.69 -29.80 -19.62
N GLU A 129 24.61 -30.23 -18.97
CA GLU A 129 23.85 -31.42 -19.37
C GLU A 129 23.29 -31.31 -20.80
N TYR A 130 22.79 -30.13 -21.16
CA TYR A 130 22.32 -29.87 -22.52
C TYR A 130 23.45 -29.97 -23.56
N GLU A 131 24.61 -29.39 -23.26
CA GLU A 131 25.80 -29.45 -24.13
C GLU A 131 26.29 -30.90 -24.28
N ASP A 132 26.38 -31.66 -23.19
CA ASP A 132 26.77 -33.07 -23.18
C ASP A 132 25.79 -33.94 -24.02
N CYS A 133 24.49 -33.76 -23.81
CA CYS A 133 23.46 -34.47 -24.59
C CYS A 133 23.55 -34.12 -26.08
N SER A 134 23.72 -32.84 -26.41
CA SER A 134 23.87 -32.39 -27.79
C SER A 134 25.12 -32.98 -28.45
N GLU A 135 26.23 -33.12 -27.73
CA GLU A 135 27.45 -33.74 -28.25
C GLU A 135 27.24 -35.23 -28.53
N VAL A 136 26.63 -35.97 -27.60
CA VAL A 136 26.32 -37.40 -27.79
C VAL A 136 25.40 -37.62 -28.97
N LEU A 137 24.33 -36.84 -29.09
CA LEU A 137 23.39 -36.90 -30.21
C LEU A 137 24.09 -36.61 -31.56
N LYS A 138 25.00 -35.62 -31.59
CA LYS A 138 25.80 -35.31 -32.78
C LYS A 138 26.74 -36.47 -33.16
N ILE A 139 27.35 -37.15 -32.19
CA ILE A 139 28.16 -38.35 -32.45
C ILE A 139 27.30 -39.45 -33.08
N LEU A 140 26.11 -39.73 -32.51
CA LEU A 140 25.18 -40.73 -33.06
C LEU A 140 24.75 -40.39 -34.50
N LYS A 141 24.45 -39.12 -34.78
CA LYS A 141 24.08 -38.65 -36.12
C LYS A 141 25.22 -38.74 -37.12
N VAL A 142 26.35 -38.10 -36.82
CA VAL A 142 27.40 -37.86 -37.82
C VAL A 142 28.37 -39.03 -37.93
N ILE A 143 28.76 -39.62 -36.80
CA ILE A 143 29.81 -40.65 -36.78
C ILE A 143 29.21 -42.05 -36.91
N ILE A 144 28.18 -42.36 -36.13
CA ILE A 144 27.63 -43.72 -36.07
C ILE A 144 26.68 -43.99 -37.23
N SER A 145 25.61 -43.20 -37.38
CA SER A 145 24.64 -43.39 -38.46
C SER A 145 25.11 -42.81 -39.80
N LYS A 146 26.17 -41.98 -39.80
CA LYS A 146 26.70 -41.30 -41.00
C LYS A 146 25.63 -40.49 -41.74
N ASP A 147 24.72 -39.88 -40.97
CA ASP A 147 23.62 -39.04 -41.44
C ASP A 147 22.68 -39.76 -42.43
N ARG A 148 22.54 -41.07 -42.29
CA ARG A 148 21.64 -41.87 -43.14
C ARG A 148 20.20 -41.75 -42.67
N GLU A 149 19.32 -41.46 -43.62
CA GLU A 149 17.88 -41.27 -43.42
C GLU A 149 17.16 -42.50 -42.83
N GLU A 150 17.72 -43.70 -42.97
CA GLU A 150 17.17 -44.92 -42.36
C GLU A 150 17.18 -44.87 -40.83
N TYR A 151 18.14 -44.15 -40.23
CA TYR A 151 18.26 -43.98 -38.78
C TYR A 151 17.37 -42.86 -38.22
N THR A 152 16.70 -42.10 -39.07
CA THR A 152 15.70 -41.08 -38.67
C THR A 152 14.27 -41.61 -38.79
N LYS A 153 14.10 -42.91 -39.07
CA LYS A 153 12.80 -43.55 -39.26
C LYS A 153 12.52 -44.56 -38.14
N THR A 154 11.27 -44.61 -37.72
CA THR A 154 10.70 -45.63 -36.84
C THR A 154 10.70 -47.02 -37.51
N GLU A 155 10.46 -48.07 -36.74
CA GLU A 155 10.40 -49.46 -37.24
C GLU A 155 9.35 -49.68 -38.35
N ILE A 156 8.31 -48.85 -38.38
CA ILE A 156 7.25 -48.84 -39.40
C ILE A 156 7.50 -47.87 -40.56
N GLY A 157 8.68 -47.23 -40.60
CA GLY A 157 9.17 -46.40 -41.71
C GLY A 157 8.79 -44.92 -41.65
N HIS A 158 8.04 -44.47 -40.65
CA HIS A 158 7.75 -43.04 -40.45
C HIS A 158 8.96 -42.29 -39.91
N VAL A 159 9.19 -41.06 -40.38
CA VAL A 159 10.22 -40.18 -39.82
C VAL A 159 9.87 -39.83 -38.38
N ASP A 160 10.82 -40.06 -37.48
CA ASP A 160 10.73 -39.67 -36.08
C ASP A 160 11.36 -38.28 -35.92
N SER A 161 10.60 -37.32 -35.40
CA SER A 161 11.06 -35.94 -35.22
C SER A 161 12.25 -35.84 -34.26
N ASP A 162 12.28 -36.66 -33.21
CA ASP A 162 13.36 -36.62 -32.22
C ASP A 162 14.65 -37.20 -32.82
N LEU A 163 14.53 -38.27 -33.64
CA LEU A 163 15.66 -38.83 -34.37
C LEU A 163 16.10 -37.97 -35.57
N LEU A 164 15.18 -37.23 -36.19
CA LEU A 164 15.51 -36.34 -37.30
C LEU A 164 16.27 -35.10 -36.81
N ASN A 165 15.73 -34.46 -35.77
CA ASN A 165 16.28 -33.22 -35.24
C ASN A 165 17.54 -33.50 -34.43
N MET A 166 17.59 -34.61 -33.67
CA MET A 166 18.70 -34.96 -32.76
C MET A 166 19.19 -33.76 -31.94
N GLU A 167 18.23 -32.94 -31.48
CA GLU A 167 18.46 -31.83 -30.57
C GLU A 167 17.69 -32.10 -29.27
N PRO A 168 18.22 -31.71 -28.09
CA PRO A 168 17.46 -31.82 -26.86
C PRO A 168 16.25 -30.87 -26.91
N HIS A 169 15.03 -31.41 -26.80
CA HIS A 169 13.79 -30.71 -27.16
C HIS A 169 13.20 -29.76 -26.09
N THR A 170 13.74 -29.67 -24.87
CA THR A 170 13.04 -29.00 -23.75
C THR A 170 13.77 -27.84 -23.04
N ASP A 171 15.09 -27.67 -23.18
CA ASP A 171 15.87 -26.92 -22.16
C ASP A 171 16.49 -25.57 -22.59
N LYS A 172 16.27 -25.10 -23.83
CA LYS A 172 16.79 -23.79 -24.27
C LYS A 172 16.22 -22.59 -23.48
N TYR A 173 15.08 -22.74 -22.80
CA TYR A 173 14.36 -21.64 -22.17
C TYR A 173 14.81 -21.30 -20.74
N PHE A 174 15.38 -22.24 -19.99
CA PHE A 174 15.79 -21.97 -18.60
C PHE A 174 16.96 -20.97 -18.51
N PRO A 175 18.03 -21.05 -19.33
CA PRO A 175 19.07 -20.04 -19.35
C PRO A 175 18.57 -18.65 -19.77
N LEU A 176 17.67 -18.59 -20.77
CA LEU A 176 17.07 -17.33 -21.26
C LEU A 176 16.16 -16.68 -20.22
N THR A 177 15.41 -17.46 -19.45
CA THR A 177 14.56 -16.94 -18.37
C THR A 177 15.40 -16.46 -17.19
N PHE A 178 16.50 -17.14 -16.85
CA PHE A 178 17.44 -16.69 -15.82
C PHE A 178 18.08 -15.34 -16.16
N ASP A 179 18.56 -15.14 -17.39
CA ASP A 179 19.17 -13.87 -17.80
C ASP A 179 18.19 -12.69 -17.69
N ARG A 180 16.91 -12.93 -18.01
CA ARG A 180 15.86 -11.91 -17.83
C ARG A 180 15.57 -11.61 -16.36
N ILE A 181 15.57 -12.63 -15.49
CA ILE A 181 15.44 -12.44 -14.03
C ILE A 181 16.63 -11.62 -13.50
N LYS A 182 17.85 -11.91 -13.95
CA LYS A 182 19.07 -11.21 -13.56
C LYS A 182 19.01 -9.74 -14.00
N GLU A 183 18.55 -9.44 -15.22
CA GLU A 183 18.40 -8.08 -15.72
C GLU A 183 17.40 -7.24 -14.90
N ILE A 184 16.21 -7.79 -14.63
CA ILE A 184 15.18 -7.13 -13.79
C ILE A 184 15.72 -6.83 -12.39
N MET A 185 16.47 -7.76 -11.81
CA MET A 185 17.09 -7.61 -10.50
C MET A 185 18.19 -6.53 -10.47
N HIS A 186 18.90 -6.31 -11.57
CA HIS A 186 19.88 -5.23 -11.69
C HIS A 186 19.22 -3.85 -11.86
N GLN A 187 18.12 -3.76 -12.61
CA GLN A 187 17.37 -2.52 -12.80
C GLN A 187 16.69 -2.05 -11.50
N GLY A 188 16.16 -2.98 -10.69
CA GLY A 188 15.52 -2.68 -9.40
C GLY A 188 16.44 -2.11 -8.32
N VAL A 189 17.76 -2.28 -8.44
CA VAL A 189 18.77 -1.76 -7.47
C VAL A 189 19.15 -0.31 -7.74
N SER A 190 18.78 0.26 -8.90
CA SER A 190 19.11 1.63 -9.29
C SER A 190 18.06 2.68 -8.86
N LEU A 191 17.03 2.30 -8.10
CA LEU A 191 15.96 3.14 -7.54
C LEU A 191 16.08 3.31 -6.01
#